data_AF-A0A6P0SIN6-F1
#
_entry.id   AF-A0A6P0SIN6-F1
#
_cell.length_a   1.000
_cell.length_b   1.000
_cell.length_c   1.000
_cell.angle_alpha   90.00
_cell.angle_beta   90.00
_cell.angle_gamma   90.00
#
_symmetry.space_group_name_H-M   'P 1'
#
loop_
_entity.id
_entity.type
_entity.pdbx_description
1 polymer ?
#
loop_
_entity_poly.entity_id
_entity_poly.type
_entity_poly.pdbx_seq_one_letter_code
_entity_poly.pdbx_strand_id
1 'polypeptide(L)'
;MLITSVFFSDLVENKGFNPDANVGDWLKIEKIDPLGSDAYIRVDPDGLQGNSPFRTLAILKDVNVNDLTIDIQENGDFFIG
;
A
#
# COMPACT_ATOMS: atom_id res chain seq x y z
N MET A 1 11.86 3.37 -3.96
CA MET A 1 10.85 4.43 -4.21
C MET A 1 10.42 4.95 -2.86
N LEU A 2 10.51 6.27 -2.59
CA LEU A 2 10.05 6.85 -1.33
C LEU A 2 8.60 7.31 -1.51
N ILE A 3 7.70 6.79 -0.68
CA ILE A 3 6.32 7.26 -0.63
C ILE A 3 6.06 7.76 0.79
N THR A 4 5.68 9.02 0.93
CA THR A 4 5.56 9.68 2.25
C THR A 4 4.15 9.59 2.79
N SER A 5 4.02 9.60 4.11
CA SER A 5 2.74 9.65 4.84
C SER A 5 1.79 10.77 4.34
N VAL A 6 2.34 11.93 3.96
CA VAL A 6 1.57 13.06 3.41
C VAL A 6 0.97 12.72 2.04
N PHE A 7 1.75 12.09 1.16
CA PHE A 7 1.25 11.63 -0.14
C PHE A 7 0.11 10.62 0.05
N PHE A 8 0.18 9.74 1.06
CA PHE A 8 -0.91 8.82 1.39
C PHE A 8 -2.15 9.52 1.94
N SER A 9 -1.97 10.50 2.82
CA SER A 9 -3.10 11.24 3.40
C SER A 9 -3.94 11.94 2.32
N ASP A 10 -3.29 12.50 1.30
CA ASP A 10 -3.97 13.08 0.13
C ASP A 10 -4.64 12.02 -0.74
N LEU A 11 -4.04 10.83 -0.79
CA LEU A 11 -4.52 9.74 -1.62
C LEU A 11 -5.76 9.05 -1.05
N VAL A 12 -5.91 9.00 0.28
CA VAL A 12 -6.93 8.24 1.04
C VAL A 12 -8.15 9.12 1.43
N GLU A 13 -8.29 10.33 0.87
CA GLU A 13 -9.40 11.27 1.13
C GLU A 13 -9.75 11.49 2.62
N ASN A 14 -8.83 11.22 3.55
CA ASN A 14 -9.04 11.38 4.99
C ASN A 14 -10.29 10.65 5.55
N LYS A 15 -10.86 9.69 4.79
CA LYS A 15 -12.16 9.08 5.12
C LYS A 15 -12.06 7.85 6.01
N GLY A 16 -10.85 7.35 6.24
CA GLY A 16 -10.63 6.17 7.07
C GLY A 16 -9.18 5.92 7.42
N PHE A 17 -8.32 6.93 7.30
CA PHE A 17 -6.96 6.83 7.82
C PHE A 17 -7.05 6.79 9.35
N ASN A 18 -7.10 5.59 9.89
CA ASN A 18 -6.92 5.38 11.31
C ASN A 18 -5.41 5.46 11.58
N PRO A 19 -4.91 6.54 12.22
CA PRO A 19 -3.48 6.65 12.52
C PRO A 19 -2.99 5.54 13.46
N ASP A 20 -3.89 4.84 14.13
CA ASP A 20 -3.60 3.67 14.96
C ASP A 20 -3.67 2.33 14.19
N ALA A 21 -4.05 2.33 12.90
CA ALA A 21 -4.06 1.11 12.08
C ALA A 21 -2.67 0.80 11.54
N ASN A 22 -2.29 -0.49 11.57
CA ASN A 22 -1.01 -0.91 11.03
C ASN A 22 -0.98 -0.69 9.52
N VAL A 23 0.20 -0.42 8.95
CA VAL A 23 0.34 -0.24 7.49
C VAL A 23 -0.21 -1.43 6.71
N GLY A 24 -0.04 -2.65 7.22
CA GLY A 24 -0.57 -3.87 6.58
C GLY A 24 -2.11 -3.94 6.51
N ASP A 25 -2.81 -3.09 7.26
CA ASP A 25 -4.28 -3.04 7.25
C ASP A 25 -4.81 -2.23 6.05
N TRP A 26 -4.05 -1.24 5.58
CA TRP A 26 -4.46 -0.33 4.51
C TRP A 26 -3.55 -0.36 3.28
N LEU A 27 -2.39 -1.03 3.34
CA LEU A 27 -1.47 -1.23 2.24
C LEU A 27 -1.26 -2.73 2.01
N LYS A 28 -1.42 -3.15 0.76
CA LYS A 28 -1.09 -4.51 0.32
C LYS A 28 -0.17 -4.45 -0.88
N ILE A 29 0.83 -5.31 -0.88
CA ILE A 29 1.61 -5.60 -2.07
C ILE A 29 1.31 -7.03 -2.45
N GLU A 30 0.78 -7.23 -3.65
CA GLU A 30 0.35 -8.55 -4.10
C GLU A 30 0.56 -8.74 -5.59
N LYS A 31 0.56 -9.99 -5.99
CA LYS A 31 0.53 -10.39 -7.39
C LYS A 31 -0.93 -10.63 -7.78
N ILE A 32 -1.44 -9.90 -8.77
CA ILE A 32 -2.83 -10.07 -9.25
C ILE A 32 -2.91 -11.13 -10.35
N ASP A 33 -1.94 -11.16 -11.27
CA ASP A 33 -1.86 -12.17 -12.32
C ASP A 33 -0.82 -13.23 -11.94
N PRO A 34 -1.22 -14.50 -11.67
CA PRO A 34 -0.30 -15.58 -11.29
C PRO A 34 0.76 -15.91 -12.35
N LEU A 35 0.54 -15.57 -13.62
CA LEU A 35 1.50 -15.73 -14.71
C LEU A 35 2.35 -14.48 -14.94
N GLY A 36 1.90 -13.32 -14.45
CA GLY A 36 2.62 -12.06 -14.54
C GLY A 36 3.85 -12.00 -13.65
N SER A 37 4.74 -11.07 -13.93
CA SER A 37 5.90 -10.74 -13.09
C SER A 37 5.68 -9.47 -12.29
N ASP A 38 4.49 -8.85 -12.39
CA ASP A 38 4.22 -7.55 -11.79
C ASP A 38 3.77 -7.66 -10.33
N ALA A 39 4.28 -6.76 -9.49
CA ALA A 39 3.79 -6.54 -8.14
C ALA A 39 2.90 -5.29 -8.10
N TYR A 40 1.72 -5.43 -7.48
CA TYR A 40 0.73 -4.37 -7.38
C TYR A 40 0.74 -3.81 -5.97
N ILE A 41 0.98 -2.52 -5.85
CA ILE A 41 0.85 -1.78 -4.60
C ILE A 41 -0.60 -1.29 -4.55
N ARG A 42 -1.36 -1.81 -3.60
CA ARG A 42 -2.79 -1.51 -3.44
C ARG A 42 -3.04 -0.87 -2.09
N VAL A 43 -3.95 0.09 -2.08
CA VAL A 43 -4.34 0.82 -0.88
C VAL A 43 -5.83 0.66 -0.60
N ASP A 44 -6.20 0.56 0.67
CA ASP A 44 -7.57 0.70 1.13
C ASP A 44 -7.87 2.20 1.33
N PRO A 45 -8.74 2.80 0.50
CA PRO A 45 -9.07 4.22 0.62
C PRO A 45 -9.90 4.54 1.88
N ASP A 46 -10.50 3.55 2.52
CA ASP A 46 -11.40 3.76 3.65
C ASP A 46 -10.86 3.11 4.94
N GLY A 47 -9.68 2.47 4.87
CA GLY A 47 -9.06 1.73 5.97
C GLY A 47 -9.91 0.58 6.51
N LEU A 48 -9.53 0.06 7.67
CA LEU A 48 -10.17 -1.12 8.31
C LEU A 48 -11.69 -1.00 8.51
N GLN A 49 -12.22 0.22 8.59
CA GLN A 49 -13.61 0.48 8.93
C GLN A 49 -14.52 0.68 7.71
N GLY A 50 -13.94 0.81 6.52
CA GLY A 50 -14.70 0.99 5.30
C GLY A 50 -14.96 -0.29 4.53
N ASN A 51 -15.84 -0.17 3.54
CA ASN A 51 -16.26 -1.28 2.69
C ASN A 51 -15.75 -1.13 1.24
N SER A 52 -14.99 -0.07 0.93
CA SER A 52 -14.44 0.08 -0.41
C SER A 52 -13.40 -1.00 -0.70
N PRO A 53 -13.35 -1.52 -1.93
CA PRO A 53 -12.30 -2.43 -2.32
C PRO A 53 -10.95 -1.72 -2.37
N PHE A 54 -9.88 -2.48 -2.12
CA PHE A 54 -8.51 -2.03 -2.37
C PHE A 54 -8.34 -1.53 -3.80
N ARG A 55 -7.67 -0.39 -3.99
CA ARG A 55 -7.36 0.19 -5.31
C ARG A 55 -5.87 0.13 -5.60
N THR A 56 -5.51 -0.06 -6.86
CA THR A 56 -4.10 -0.04 -7.30
C THR A 56 -3.58 1.39 -7.28
N LEU A 57 -2.52 1.62 -6.50
CA LEU A 57 -1.77 2.86 -6.46
C LEU A 57 -0.65 2.86 -7.49
N ALA A 58 0.12 1.77 -7.53
CA ALA A 58 1.26 1.62 -8.42
C ALA A 58 1.46 0.16 -8.83
N ILE A 59 2.11 -0.03 -9.97
CA ILE A 59 2.48 -1.35 -10.50
C ILE A 59 4.00 -1.34 -10.68
N LEU A 60 4.67 -2.25 -9.99
CA LEU A 60 6.08 -2.52 -10.16
C LEU A 60 6.22 -3.58 -11.25
N LYS A 61 6.73 -3.15 -12.40
CA LYS A 61 6.88 -3.99 -13.58
C LYS A 61 8.06 -4.94 -13.42
N ASP A 62 7.82 -6.22 -13.72
CA ASP A 62 8.86 -7.27 -13.65
C ASP A 62 9.50 -7.43 -12.25
N VAL A 63 8.72 -7.19 -11.19
CA VAL A 63 9.13 -7.35 -9.80
C VAL A 63 8.30 -8.44 -9.12
N ASN A 64 8.99 -9.48 -8.64
CA ASN A 64 8.35 -10.54 -7.88
C ASN A 64 8.00 -10.04 -6.47
N VAL A 65 6.73 -10.18 -6.08
CA VAL A 65 6.25 -9.76 -4.76
C VAL A 65 6.99 -10.43 -3.60
N ASN A 66 7.48 -11.66 -3.79
CA ASN A 66 8.22 -12.39 -2.75
C ASN A 66 9.60 -11.81 -2.49
N ASP A 67 10.12 -11.00 -3.41
CA ASP A 67 11.40 -10.32 -3.28
C ASP A 67 11.22 -8.92 -2.63
N LEU A 68 9.98 -8.52 -2.35
CA LEU A 68 9.66 -7.22 -1.77
C LEU A 68 9.48 -7.31 -0.25
N THR A 69 10.06 -6.33 0.42
CA THR A 69 9.88 -6.06 1.83
C THR A 69 9.30 -4.66 2.03
N ILE A 70 8.47 -4.52 3.06
CA ILE A 70 7.93 -3.23 3.49
C ILE A 70 8.58 -2.88 4.82
N ASP A 71 9.35 -1.80 4.84
CA ASP A 71 9.93 -1.25 6.06
C ASP A 71 9.16 0.00 6.48
N ILE A 72 8.48 -0.09 7.62
CA ILE A 72 7.65 0.99 8.16
C ILE A 72 8.49 1.77 9.15
N GLN A 73 8.68 3.05 8.88
CA GLN A 73 9.44 3.95 9.74
C GLN A 73 8.55 4.47 10.88
N GLU A 74 9.17 4.83 12.00
CA GLU A 74 8.48 5.37 13.18
C GLU A 74 7.72 6.67 12.90
N ASN A 75 8.07 7.39 11.82
CA ASN A 75 7.41 8.63 11.40
C ASN A 75 6.18 8.40 10.49
N GLY A 76 5.80 7.13 10.25
CA GLY A 76 4.67 6.76 9.38
C GLY A 76 5.00 6.73 7.89
N ASP A 77 6.25 7.02 7.50
CA ASP A 77 6.73 6.72 6.14
C ASP A 77 6.99 5.22 6.00
N PHE A 78 7.03 4.74 4.76
CA PHE A 78 7.46 3.38 4.50
C PHE A 78 8.30 3.27 3.23
N PHE A 79 9.18 2.27 3.23
CA PHE A 79 10.01 1.91 2.12
C PHE A 79 9.58 0.55 1.55
N ILE A 80 9.57 0.46 0.23
CA ILE A 80 9.42 -0.81 -0.49
C ILE A 80 10.75 -1.08 -1.18
N GLY A 81 11.36 -2.23 -0.87
CA GLY A 81 12.66 -2.65 -1.35
C GLY A 81 12.77 -4.15 -1.50
#